data_AF-A0A538EAF1-F1
#
_entry.id   AF-A0A538EAF1-F1
#
_cell.length_a   1.000
_cell.length_b   1.000
_cell.length_c   1.000
_cell.angle_alpha   90.00
_cell.angle_beta   90.00
_cell.angle_gamma   90.00
#
_symmetry.space_group_name_H-M   'P 1'
#
loop_
_entity.id
_entity.type
_entity.pdbx_description
1 polymer ?
#
loop_
_entity_poly.entity_id
_entity_poly.type
_entity_poly.pdbx_seq_one_letter_code
_entity_poly.pdbx_strand_id
1 'polypeptide(L)' 'MGSWEALRVLAQEYRELDSERVLVLLYNSGRGKTSGLELHQMKGGANLLHIRDGKVTRLVIYWDRERALADLGLRE' A
#
# COMPACT_ATOMS: atom_id res chain seq x y z
N MET A 1 13.84 -10.69 -14.60
CA MET A 1 12.69 -10.79 -15.53
C MET A 1 11.41 -10.69 -14.71
N GLY A 2 10.63 -9.62 -14.86
CA GLY A 2 9.41 -9.40 -14.07
C GLY A 2 8.18 -10.01 -14.75
N SER A 3 7.41 -10.81 -14.02
CA SER A 3 6.25 -11.59 -14.46
C SER A 3 5.02 -10.75 -14.86
N TRP A 4 5.07 -9.43 -14.66
CA TRP A 4 3.94 -8.51 -14.83
C TRP A 4 4.24 -7.43 -15.89
N GLU A 5 3.28 -7.17 -16.77
CA GLU A 5 3.16 -5.96 -17.58
C GLU A 5 2.34 -4.93 -16.79
N ALA A 6 2.86 -3.71 -16.67
CA ALA A 6 2.19 -2.59 -16.02
C ALA A 6 1.76 -2.83 -14.55
N LEU A 7 2.64 -3.39 -13.71
CA LEU A 7 2.40 -3.40 -12.27
C LEU A 7 2.25 -1.95 -11.76
N ARG A 8 1.07 -1.62 -11.24
CA ARG A 8 0.78 -0.34 -10.61
C ARG A 8 0.44 -0.54 -9.15
N VAL A 9 1.08 0.26 -8.30
CA VAL A 9 0.70 0.41 -6.90
C VAL A 9 -0.18 1.64 -6.82
N LEU A 10 -1.42 1.46 -6.39
CA LEU A 10 -2.40 2.52 -6.27
C LEU A 10 -2.80 2.68 -4.80
N ALA A 11 -2.90 3.93 -4.34
CA ALA A 11 -3.48 4.22 -3.04
C ALA A 11 -4.98 3.95 -3.09
N GLN A 12 -5.45 3.08 -2.22
CA GLN A 12 -6.87 2.79 -2.03
C GLN A 12 -7.49 3.80 -1.07
N GLU A 13 -6.89 3.93 0.11
CA GLU A 13 -7.48 4.59 1.26
C GLU A 13 -6.38 5.26 2.07
N TYR A 14 -6.69 6.43 2.61
CA TYR A 14 -5.83 7.16 3.54
C TYR A 14 -6.54 7.18 4.90
N ARG A 15 -5.88 6.68 5.93
CA ARG A 15 -6.35 6.70 7.31
C ARG A 15 -5.40 7.57 8.13
N GLU A 16 -5.89 8.71 8.61
CA GLU A 16 -5.16 9.52 9.58
C GLU A 16 -5.15 8.78 10.92
N LEU A 17 -3.95 8.55 11.47
CA LEU A 17 -3.79 7.87 12.76
C LEU A 17 -3.65 8.88 13.90
N ASP A 18 -2.96 9.98 13.63
CA ASP A 18 -2.80 11.15 14.49
C ASP A 18 -2.29 12.34 13.65
N SER A 19 -1.89 13.43 14.31
CA SER A 19 -1.44 14.67 13.67
C SER A 19 -0.19 14.54 12.79
N GLU A 20 0.60 13.48 12.96
CA GLU A 20 1.86 13.30 12.24
C GLU A 20 1.93 11.98 11.47
N ARG A 21 0.89 11.12 11.52
CA ARG A 21 0.93 9.79 10.90
C ARG A 21 -0.30 9.51 10.04
N VAL A 22 -0.04 9.07 8.81
CA VAL A 22 -1.06 8.63 7.85
C VAL A 22 -0.73 7.22 7.38
N LEU A 23 -1.69 6.30 7.50
CA LEU A 23 -1.64 4.97 6.90
C LEU A 23 -2.28 5.03 5.51
N VAL A 24 -1.56 4.56 4.50
CA VAL A 24 -2.04 4.43 3.12
C VAL A 24 -2.19 2.95 2.80
N LEU A 25 -3.43 2.51 2.58
CA LEU A 25 -3.72 1.16 2.12
C LEU A 25 -3.55 1.09 0.61
N LEU A 26 -2.93 0.03 0.11
CA LEU A 26 -2.56 -0.07 -1.31
C LEU A 26 -3.33 -1.21 -2.00
N TYR A 27 -3.58 -1.02 -3.29
CA TYR A 27 -3.93 -2.08 -4.20
C TYR A 27 -2.89 -2.22 -5.30
N ASN A 28 -2.66 -3.45 -5.72
CA ASN A 28 -1.83 -3.78 -6.87
C ASN A 28 -2.73 -4.13 -8.05
N SER A 29 -2.43 -3.55 -9.20
CA SER A 29 -2.98 -4.01 -10.48
C SER A 29 -1.85 -4.33 -11.45
N GLY A 30 -2.10 -5.28 -12.36
CA GLY A 30 -1.11 -5.65 -13.37
C GLY A 30 -1.59 -6.79 -14.25
N ARG A 31 -1.02 -6.86 -15.45
CA ARG A 31 -1.31 -7.91 -16.43
C ARG A 31 -0.23 -8.98 -16.38
N GLY A 32 -0.60 -10.24 -16.22
CA GLY A 32 0.35 -11.35 -16.28
C GLY A 32 0.92 -11.51 -17.69
N LYS A 33 2.25 -11.46 -17.86
CA LYS A 33 2.89 -11.55 -19.19
C LYS A 33 2.63 -12.87 -19.91
N THR A 34 2.62 -13.98 -19.18
CA THR A 34 2.51 -15.32 -19.76
C THR A 34 1.06 -15.75 -19.95
N SER A 35 0.17 -15.34 -19.04
CA SER A 35 -1.24 -15.77 -19.05
C SER A 35 -2.19 -14.77 -19.71
N GLY A 36 -1.76 -13.52 -19.93
CA GLY A 36 -2.64 -12.42 -20.34
C GLY A 36 -3.69 -12.04 -19.29
N LEU A 37 -3.65 -12.65 -18.11
CA LEU A 37 -4.64 -12.42 -17.06
C LEU A 37 -4.50 -11.01 -16.49
N GLU A 38 -5.59 -10.25 -16.54
CA GLU A 38 -5.71 -8.95 -15.88
C GLU A 38 -6.03 -9.15 -14.40
N LEU A 39 -5.06 -8.87 -13.54
CA LEU A 39 -5.34 -8.77 -12.10
C LEU A 39 -5.87 -7.38 -11.82
N HIS A 40 -7.19 -7.30 -11.76
CA HIS A 40 -7.90 -6.11 -11.30
C HIS A 40 -7.87 -6.09 -9.77
N GLN A 41 -7.10 -5.15 -9.22
CA GLN A 41 -7.19 -4.68 -7.82
C GLN A 41 -7.03 -5.79 -6.76
N MET A 42 -5.85 -6.40 -6.70
CA MET A 42 -5.50 -7.27 -5.56
C MET A 42 -5.12 -6.43 -4.35
N LYS A 43 -5.62 -6.81 -3.15
CA LYS A 43 -5.14 -6.31 -1.84
C LYS A 43 -3.61 -6.26 -1.86
N GLY A 44 -3.07 -5.04 -1.81
CA GLY A 44 -1.64 -4.79 -1.71
C GLY A 44 -1.23 -4.66 -0.26
N GLY A 45 -0.01 -4.15 -0.05
CA GLY A 45 0.50 -3.83 1.27
C GLY A 45 -0.06 -2.51 1.83
N ALA A 46 0.69 -1.90 2.74
CA ALA A 46 0.36 -0.59 3.28
C ALA A 46 1.63 0.25 3.49
N ASN A 47 1.50 1.57 3.37
CA ASN A 47 2.57 2.50 3.69
C ASN A 47 2.18 3.34 4.91
N LEU A 48 3.05 3.42 5.91
CA LEU A 48 2.91 4.38 7.00
C LEU A 48 3.81 5.58 6.72
N LEU A 49 3.19 6.74 6.56
CA LEU A 49 3.86 8.01 6.35
C LEU A 49 3.92 8.75 7.68
N HIS A 50 5.12 9.19 8.05
CA HIS A 50 5.29 10.21 9.08
C HIS A 50 5.44 11.56 8.39
N ILE A 51 4.64 12.54 8.81
CA ILE A 51 4.57 13.87 8.24
C ILE A 51 4.91 14.88 9.33
N ARG A 52 5.82 15.80 9.02
CA ARG A 52 6.15 16.95 9.86
C ARG A 52 6.27 18.17 8.99
N ASP A 53 5.66 19.28 9.41
CA ASP A 53 5.64 20.55 8.67
C ASP A 53 5.20 20.38 7.19
N GLY A 54 4.18 19.54 6.97
CA GLY A 54 3.63 19.25 5.64
C GLY A 54 4.52 18.38 4.74
N LYS A 55 5.61 17.82 5.26
CA LYS A 55 6.55 16.98 4.50
C LYS A 55 6.64 15.56 5.06
N VAL A 56 6.75 14.57 4.19
CA VAL A 56 7.04 13.19 4.61
C VAL A 56 8.48 13.13 5.12
N THR A 57 8.65 12.78 6.39
CA THR A 57 9.96 12.62 7.04
C THR A 57 10.37 11.16 7.18
N ARG A 58 9.42 10.23 7.11
CA ARG A 58 9.66 8.79 7.14
C ARG A 58 8.58 8.04 6.36
N LEU A 59 9.01 7.00 5.65
CA LEU A 59 8.15 6.02 4.99
C LEU A 59 8.48 4.63 5.54
N VAL A 60 7.48 3.94 6.07
CA VAL A 60 7.55 2.52 6.41
C VAL A 60 6.67 1.76 5.44
N ILE A 61 7.24 0.75 4.78
CA ILE A 61 6.56 -0.07 3.77
C ILE A 61 6.25 -1.43 4.39
N TYR A 62 4.97 -1.77 4.45
CA TYR A 62 4.50 -3.09 4.77
C TYR A 62 4.09 -3.80 3.48
N TRP A 63 4.69 -4.94 3.19
CA TRP A 63 4.29 -5.80 2.07
C TRP A 63 3.00 -6.57 2.36
N ASP A 64 2.71 -6.78 3.64
CA ASP A 64 1.52 -7.44 4.16
C ASP A 64 0.63 -6.41 4.87
N ARG A 65 -0.58 -6.21 4.35
CA ARG A 65 -1.59 -5.30 4.89
C ARG A 65 -2.05 -5.69 6.29
N GLU A 66 -2.28 -6.98 6.53
CA GLU A 66 -2.81 -7.45 7.82
C GLU A 66 -1.78 -7.23 8.91
N ARG A 67 -0.50 -7.45 8.59
CA ARG A 67 0.59 -7.10 9.49
C ARG A 67 0.62 -5.61 9.82
N ALA A 68 0.46 -4.74 8.82
CA ALA A 68 0.44 -3.30 9.04
C ALA A 68 -0.69 -2.88 9.99
N LEU A 69 -1.89 -3.43 9.81
CA LEU A 69 -3.03 -3.16 10.67
C LEU A 69 -2.78 -3.67 12.10
N ALA A 70 -2.25 -4.89 12.25
CA ALA A 70 -1.95 -5.48 13.55
C ALA A 70 -0.88 -4.70 14.33
N ASP A 71 0.23 -4.33 13.69
CA ASP A 71 1.31 -3.55 14.32
C ASP A 71 0.83 -2.15 14.77
N LEU A 72 -0.23 -1.63 14.13
CA LEU A 72 -0.89 -0.36 14.48
C LEU A 72 -2.10 -0.52 15.42
N GLY A 73 -2.44 -1.74 15.82
CA GLY A 73 -3.60 -2.03 16.68
C GLY A 73 -4.96 -1.79 16.00
N LEU A 74 -4.99 -1.80 14.67
CA LEU A 74 -6.17 -1.56 13.85
C LEU A 74 -6.83 -2.89 13.40
N ARG A 75 -8.10 -2.80 13.02
CA ARG A 75 -8.84 -3.86 12.35
C ARG A 75 -9.26 -3.36 10.97
N GLU A 76 -9.62 -4.29 10.08
CA GLU A 76 -10.04 -3.96 8.72
C GLU A 76 -11.30 -3.08 8.69
#